data_AF-A0A1C4GNZ2-F1
#
_entry.id   AF-A0A1C4GNZ2-F1
#
_cell.length_a   1.000
_cell.length_b   1.000
_cell.length_c   1.000
_cell.angle_alpha   90.00
_cell.angle_beta   90.00
_cell.angle_gamma   90.00
#
_symmetry.space_group_name_H-M   'P 1'
#
loop_
_entity.id
_entity.type
_entity.pdbx_description
1 polymer ?
#
loop_
_entity_poly.entity_id
_entity_poly.type
_entity_poly.pdbx_seq_one_letter_code
_entity_poly.pdbx_strand_id
1 'polypeptide(L)'
;MTKNTRFSPEVRQRAIRMVLESQYEYDSQWAALSSIAPKIGCTPETLRTWLRQYERDTGGGDGGLNTAERQRLKELERENRELRRSNDILRQASAYFAKAEFDRLWKK
;
A
#
# COMPACT_ATOMS: atom_id res chain seq x y z
N MET A 1 -11.36 4.07 -9.19
CA MET A 1 -10.38 3.76 -10.26
C MET A 1 -10.01 2.30 -10.17
N THR A 2 -10.50 1.47 -11.09
CA THR A 2 -10.11 0.06 -11.17
C THR A 2 -8.66 0.01 -11.61
N LYS A 3 -7.76 -0.49 -10.75
CA LYS A 3 -6.39 -0.76 -11.18
C LYS A 3 -6.50 -1.92 -12.17
N ASN A 4 -6.53 -1.59 -13.46
CA ASN A 4 -6.47 -2.56 -14.55
C ASN A 4 -5.13 -3.26 -14.48
N THR A 5 -5.09 -4.31 -13.66
CA THR A 5 -3.86 -5.01 -13.33
C THR A 5 -3.68 -6.02 -14.44
N ARG A 6 -2.95 -5.65 -15.51
CA ARG A 6 -2.71 -6.47 -16.71
C ARG A 6 -2.22 -7.89 -16.42
N PHE A 7 -1.70 -8.15 -15.22
CA PHE A 7 -1.23 -9.45 -14.77
C PHE A 7 -1.87 -9.80 -13.43
N SER A 8 -2.48 -10.98 -13.35
CA SER A 8 -3.07 -11.51 -12.11
C SER A 8 -1.97 -11.73 -11.04
N PRO A 9 -2.32 -11.68 -9.74
CA PRO A 9 -1.35 -11.91 -8.67
C PRO A 9 -0.71 -13.31 -8.76
N GLU A 10 -1.45 -14.32 -9.21
CA GLU A 10 -0.97 -15.69 -9.39
C GLU A 10 0.12 -15.75 -10.47
N VAL A 11 -0.08 -15.04 -11.59
CA VAL A 11 0.93 -14.94 -12.67
C VAL A 11 2.20 -14.28 -12.17
N ARG A 12 2.07 -13.22 -11.36
CA ARG A 12 3.22 -12.53 -10.76
C ARG A 12 4.00 -13.44 -9.82
N GLN A 13 3.30 -14.13 -8.91
CA GLN A 13 3.91 -15.07 -7.97
C GLN A 13 4.62 -16.22 -8.68
N ARG A 14 3.99 -16.78 -9.72
CA ARG A 14 4.60 -17.83 -10.54
C ARG A 14 5.87 -17.32 -11.24
N ALA A 15 5.83 -16.11 -11.80
CA ALA A 15 6.98 -15.52 -12.46
C ALA A 15 8.14 -15.28 -11.49
N ILE A 16 7.87 -14.77 -10.28
CA ILE A 16 8.87 -14.59 -9.22
C ILE A 16 9.47 -15.95 -8.82
N ARG A 17 8.62 -16.97 -8.58
CA ARG A 17 9.09 -18.32 -8.22
C ARG A 17 10.02 -18.89 -9.28
N MET A 18 9.66 -18.77 -10.56
CA MET A 18 10.49 -19.25 -11.66
C MET A 18 11.87 -18.57 -11.68
N VAL A 19 11.95 -17.28 -11.39
CA VAL A 19 13.23 -16.55 -11.31
C VAL A 19 14.08 -17.04 -10.15
N LEU A 20 13.47 -17.27 -8.98
CA LEU A 20 14.18 -17.76 -7.80
C LEU A 20 14.68 -19.21 -7.97
N GLU A 21 13.89 -20.06 -8.62
CA GLU A 21 14.26 -21.46 -8.91
C GLU A 21 15.41 -21.52 -9.91
N SER A 22 15.37 -20.71 -10.96
CA SER A 22 16.40 -20.74 -12.00
C SER A 22 17.60 -19.85 -11.70
N GLN A 23 17.65 -19.13 -10.56
CA GLN A 23 18.70 -18.13 -10.32
C GLN A 23 20.12 -18.72 -10.33
N TYR A 24 20.26 -20.00 -10.00
CA TYR A 24 21.54 -20.71 -9.98
C TYR A 24 21.98 -21.23 -11.35
N GLU A 25 21.08 -21.23 -12.35
CA GLU A 25 21.35 -21.69 -13.71
C GLU A 25 21.93 -20.57 -14.60
N TYR A 26 21.90 -19.32 -14.14
CA TYR A 26 22.36 -18.15 -14.88
C TYR A 26 23.48 -17.41 -14.14
N ASP A 27 24.40 -16.81 -14.90
CA ASP A 27 25.52 -16.04 -14.36
C ASP A 27 25.09 -14.78 -13.59
N SER A 28 23.87 -14.29 -13.82
CA SER A 28 23.34 -13.11 -13.14
C SER A 28 21.83 -13.15 -13.01
N GLN A 29 21.33 -12.47 -11.97
CA GLN A 29 19.89 -12.25 -11.77
C GLN A 29 19.25 -11.56 -12.99
N TRP A 30 19.96 -10.65 -13.65
CA TRP A 30 19.47 -9.98 -14.86
C TRP A 30 19.33 -10.93 -16.06
N ALA A 31 20.25 -11.89 -16.21
CA ALA A 31 20.15 -12.92 -17.24
C ALA A 31 18.93 -13.83 -17.01
N ALA A 32 18.70 -14.25 -15.76
CA ALA A 32 17.50 -15.02 -15.40
C ALA A 32 16.20 -14.23 -15.70
N LEU A 33 16.15 -12.96 -15.29
CA LEU A 33 15.02 -12.07 -15.56
C LEU A 33 14.75 -11.90 -17.06
N SER A 34 15.81 -11.73 -17.86
CA SER A 34 15.71 -11.55 -19.31
C SER A 34 15.24 -12.81 -20.04
N SER A 35 15.63 -13.99 -19.54
CA SER A 35 15.20 -15.29 -20.08
C SER A 35 13.73 -15.61 -19.73
N ILE A 36 13.27 -15.21 -18.53
CA ILE A 36 11.94 -15.56 -18.03
C ILE A 36 10.86 -14.57 -18.48
N ALA A 37 11.18 -13.29 -18.59
CA ALA A 37 10.19 -12.26 -18.92
C ALA A 37 9.40 -12.54 -20.23
N PRO A 38 10.03 -13.00 -21.34
CA PRO A 38 9.30 -13.40 -22.54
C PRO A 38 8.33 -14.57 -22.32
N LYS A 39 8.66 -15.53 -21.44
CA LYS A 39 7.82 -16.70 -21.14
C LYS A 39 6.51 -16.32 -20.41
N ILE A 40 6.53 -15.20 -19.70
CA ILE A 40 5.38 -14.63 -18.97
C ILE A 40 4.63 -13.59 -19.82
N GLY A 41 5.26 -13.07 -20.87
CA GLY A 41 4.71 -11.99 -21.69
C GLY A 41 4.86 -10.61 -21.06
N CYS A 42 5.89 -10.39 -20.23
CA CYS A 42 6.20 -9.10 -19.62
C CYS A 42 7.60 -8.61 -19.99
N THR A 43 7.95 -7.38 -19.63
CA THR A 43 9.32 -6.88 -19.78
C THR A 43 10.21 -7.34 -18.61
N PRO A 44 11.53 -7.51 -18.81
CA PRO A 44 12.46 -7.84 -17.72
C PRO A 44 12.41 -6.82 -16.57
N GLU A 45 12.21 -5.55 -16.91
CA GLU A 45 12.02 -4.43 -15.95
C GLU A 45 10.81 -4.63 -15.04
N THR A 46 9.70 -5.11 -15.61
CA THR A 46 8.47 -5.40 -14.87
C THR A 46 8.70 -6.53 -13.86
N LEU A 47 9.35 -7.60 -14.32
CA LEU A 47 9.67 -8.75 -13.49
C LEU A 47 10.67 -8.39 -12.38
N ARG A 48 11.65 -7.53 -12.67
CA ARG A 48 12.57 -6.96 -11.67
C ARG A 48 11.82 -6.21 -10.57
N THR A 49 10.82 -5.41 -10.94
CA THR A 49 10.02 -4.65 -9.97
C THR A 49 9.21 -5.58 -9.05
N TRP A 50 8.64 -6.65 -9.61
CA TRP A 50 7.95 -7.67 -8.81
C TRP A 50 8.89 -8.40 -7.86
N LEU A 51 10.08 -8.77 -8.31
CA LEU A 51 11.09 -9.44 -7.48
C LEU A 51 11.57 -8.53 -6.34
N ARG A 52 11.85 -7.25 -6.62
CA ARG A 52 12.18 -6.25 -5.59
C ARG A 52 11.05 -6.03 -4.59
N GLN A 53 9.80 -6.06 -5.04
CA GLN A 53 8.66 -5.94 -4.12
C GLN A 53 8.53 -7.20 -3.25
N TYR A 54 8.73 -8.38 -3.84
CA TYR A 54 8.76 -9.64 -3.11
C TYR A 54 9.87 -9.67 -2.06
N GLU A 55 11.11 -9.29 -2.41
CA GLU A 55 12.23 -9.18 -1.46
C GLU A 55 11.90 -8.31 -0.25
N ARG A 56 11.23 -7.16 -0.47
CA ARG A 56 10.76 -6.28 0.62
C ARG A 56 9.67 -6.94 1.46
N ASP A 57 8.70 -7.60 0.82
CA ASP A 57 7.58 -8.23 1.52
C ASP A 57 8.04 -9.46 2.34
N THR A 58 9.10 -10.16 1.91
CA THR A 58 9.74 -11.27 2.65
C THR A 58 10.80 -10.82 3.66
N GLY A 59 11.00 -9.51 3.86
CA GLY A 59 11.88 -8.97 4.89
C GLY A 59 13.37 -8.91 4.53
N GLY A 60 13.73 -9.06 3.25
CA GLY A 60 15.11 -9.00 2.75
C GLY A 60 15.52 -7.66 2.11
N GLY A 61 14.67 -6.63 2.14
CA GLY A 61 14.95 -5.32 1.53
C GLY A 61 15.40 -4.24 2.53
N ASP A 62 16.05 -3.19 2.03
CA ASP A 62 16.64 -2.01 2.74
C ASP A 62 15.64 -1.15 3.56
N GLY A 63 14.83 -1.74 4.43
CA GLY A 63 13.99 -1.01 5.39
C GLY A 63 12.81 -0.23 4.80
N GLY A 64 12.40 -0.52 3.55
CA GLY A 64 11.20 0.07 2.95
C GLY A 64 9.92 -0.61 3.42
N LEU A 65 8.84 0.16 3.65
CA LEU A 65 7.54 -0.35 4.11
C LEU A 65 7.01 -1.47 3.19
N ASN A 66 6.69 -2.62 3.78
CA ASN A 66 6.01 -3.76 3.17
C ASN A 66 4.66 -3.29 2.58
N THR A 67 4.18 -3.96 1.54
CA THR A 67 2.84 -3.73 0.97
C THR A 67 1.74 -3.72 2.05
N ALA A 68 1.80 -4.63 3.03
CA ALA A 68 0.85 -4.68 4.15
C ALA A 68 0.96 -3.45 5.05
N GLU A 69 2.19 -3.00 5.35
CA GLU A 69 2.43 -1.81 6.18
C GLU A 69 1.94 -0.54 5.47
N ARG A 70 2.17 -0.43 4.17
CA ARG A 70 1.65 0.66 3.34
C ARG A 70 0.12 0.71 3.31
N GLN A 71 -0.53 -0.45 3.30
CA GLN A 71 -1.99 -0.53 3.34
C GLN A 71 -2.52 -0.11 4.71
N ARG A 72 -1.94 -0.63 5.78
CA ARG A 72 -2.29 -0.25 7.16
C ARG A 72 -2.10 1.24 7.42
N LEU A 73 -1.03 1.84 6.89
CA LEU A 73 -0.77 3.27 7.02
C LEU A 73 -1.90 4.10 6.37
N LYS A 74 -2.37 3.70 5.18
CA LYS A 74 -3.49 4.38 4.52
C LYS A 74 -4.80 4.26 5.28
N GLU A 75 -5.07 3.10 5.87
CA GLU A 75 -6.25 2.88 6.70
C GLU A 75 -6.21 3.76 7.96
N LEU A 76 -5.06 3.79 8.64
CA LEU A 76 -4.84 4.67 9.80
C LEU A 76 -4.96 6.16 9.44
N GLU A 77 -4.43 6.59 8.30
CA GLU A 77 -4.58 7.98 7.83
C GLU A 77 -6.04 8.34 7.52
N ARG A 78 -6.83 7.38 7.04
CA ARG A 78 -8.27 7.58 6.82
C ARG A 78 -9.00 7.69 8.15
N GLU A 79 -8.76 6.76 9.07
CA GLU A 79 -9.36 6.78 10.40
C GLU A 79 -9.02 8.06 11.16
N ASN A 80 -7.76 8.51 11.11
CA ASN A 80 -7.34 9.75 11.76
C ASN A 80 -8.07 10.97 11.20
N ARG A 81 -8.31 11.02 9.88
CA ARG A 81 -9.11 12.09 9.26
C ARG A 81 -10.57 12.06 9.70
N GLU A 82 -11.16 10.88 9.77
CA GLU A 82 -12.54 10.71 10.24
C GLU A 82 -12.67 11.11 11.72
N LEU A 83 -11.74 10.68 12.57
CA LEU A 83 -11.68 11.06 13.98
C LEU A 83 -11.49 12.56 14.19
N ARG A 84 -10.64 13.22 13.40
CA ARG A 84 -10.47 14.67 13.43
C ARG A 84 -11.76 15.39 13.06
N ARG A 85 -12.43 14.95 12.00
CA ARG A 85 -13.71 15.51 11.57
C ARG A 85 -14.78 15.37 12.66
N SER A 86 -14.89 14.19 13.29
CA SER A 86 -15.81 13.97 14.40
C SER A 86 -15.51 14.87 15.60
N ASN A 87 -14.22 15.04 15.95
CA ASN A 87 -13.82 15.96 17.00
C ASN A 87 -14.20 17.41 16.68
N ASP A 88 -14.04 17.84 15.43
CA ASP A 88 -14.40 19.20 15.02
C ASP A 88 -15.91 19.43 15.13
N ILE A 89 -16.72 18.45 14.73
CA ILE A 89 -18.19 18.51 14.90
C ILE A 89 -18.56 18.60 16.39
N LEU A 90 -17.93 17.76 17.23
CA LEU A 90 -18.20 17.78 18.68
C LEU A 90 -17.80 19.12 19.29
N ARG A 91 -16.66 19.68 18.91
CA ARG A 91 -16.23 21.02 19.37
C ARG A 91 -17.20 22.11 18.94
N GLN A 92 -17.67 22.08 17.69
CA GLN A 92 -18.66 23.02 17.19
C GLN A 92 -20.00 22.89 17.93
N ALA A 93 -20.46 21.67 18.17
CA ALA A 93 -21.66 21.40 18.94
C ALA A 93 -21.54 21.92 20.38
N SER A 94 -20.44 21.62 21.07
CA SER A 94 -20.17 22.14 22.41
C SER A 94 -20.14 23.66 22.46
N ALA A 95 -19.51 24.32 21.49
CA ALA A 95 -19.50 25.78 21.40
C ALA A 95 -20.91 26.35 21.16
N TYR A 96 -21.71 25.71 20.32
CA TYR A 96 -23.10 26.10 20.06
C TYR A 96 -23.95 25.98 21.33
N PHE A 97 -23.87 24.85 22.04
CA PHE A 97 -24.61 24.65 23.29
C PHE A 97 -24.19 25.61 24.39
N ALA A 98 -22.88 25.84 24.57
CA ALA A 98 -22.39 26.80 25.55
C ALA A 98 -22.91 28.23 25.29
N LYS A 99 -22.98 28.65 24.01
CA LYS A 99 -23.57 29.94 23.64
C LYS A 99 -25.06 29.99 23.95
N ALA A 100 -25.81 28.94 23.61
CA ALA A 100 -27.24 28.88 23.87
C ALA A 100 -27.58 28.89 25.38
N GLU A 101 -26.75 28.27 26.22
CA GLU A 101 -26.88 28.36 27.68
C GLU A 101 -26.62 29.76 28.20
N PHE A 102 -25.55 30.41 27.71
CA PHE A 102 -25.25 31.80 28.08
C PHE A 102 -26.40 32.76 27.72
N ASP A 103 -26.94 32.65 26.51
CA ASP A 103 -28.06 33.47 26.04
C ASP A 103 -29.35 33.25 26.86
N ARG A 104 -29.57 32.05 27.40
CA ARG A 104 -30.71 31.75 28.29
C ARG A 104 -30.54 32.38 29.67
N LEU A 105 -29.33 32.37 30.22
CA LEU A 105 -29.05 32.94 31.54
C LEU A 105 -29.17 34.47 31.54
N TRP A 106 -28.86 35.14 30.43
CA TRP A 106 -28.90 36.60 30.33
C TRP A 106 -30.31 37.19 30.11
N LYS A 107 -31.29 36.35 29.73
CA LYS A 107 -32.70 36.76 29.53
C LYS A 107 -33.59 36.55 30.76
N LYS A 108 -33.03 36.09 31.87
CA LYS A 108 -33.68 35.98 33.19
C LYS A 108 -33.32 37.18 34.04
#